data_AF-K0D641-F1
#
_entry.id   AF-K0D641-F1
#
_cell.length_a   1.000
_cell.length_b   1.000
_cell.length_c   1.000
_cell.angle_alpha   90.00
_cell.angle_beta   90.00
_cell.angle_gamma   90.00
#
_symmetry.space_group_name_H-M   'P 1'
#
loop_
_entity.id
_entity.type
_entity.pdbx_description
1 polymer ?
#
loop_
_entity_poly.entity_id
_entity_poly.type
_entity_poly.pdbx_seq_one_letter_code
_entity_poly.pdbx_strand_id
1 'polypeptide(L)'
;MPTTWTNREILQYYFRGMIDLKIKYLDNSEINNEYRRENETFIRAVKTTLDDFSSQLTPELRAMYVSKYKENKPFIEFYNVVAPTGYIMALNKQLNQLVNKIERPKERLYA
;
A
#
# COMPACT_ATOMS: atom_id res chain seq x y z
N MET A 1 10.43 16.27 -8.81
CA MET A 1 10.88 15.42 -7.68
C MET A 1 11.06 14.01 -8.20
N PRO A 2 12.19 13.37 -7.92
CA PRO A 2 12.34 11.95 -8.21
C PRO A 2 11.41 11.23 -7.22
N THR A 3 10.32 10.64 -7.74
CA THR A 3 9.19 10.18 -6.92
C THR A 3 9.40 8.72 -6.51
N THR A 4 10.41 8.47 -5.67
CA THR A 4 10.53 7.15 -5.02
C THR A 4 9.37 6.98 -4.04
N TRP A 5 8.54 5.97 -4.28
CA TRP A 5 7.42 5.60 -3.42
C TRP A 5 7.93 5.12 -2.06
N THR A 6 7.65 5.89 -1.00
CA THR A 6 7.89 5.44 0.37
C THR A 6 6.86 4.40 0.79
N ASN A 7 7.21 3.53 1.76
CA ASN A 7 6.26 2.53 2.28
C ASN A 7 4.98 3.20 2.82
N ARG A 8 5.13 4.36 3.46
CA ARG A 8 4.00 5.12 3.97
C ARG A 8 3.06 5.55 2.84
N GLU A 9 3.59 6.07 1.74
CA GLU A 9 2.79 6.48 0.59
C GLU A 9 2.10 5.28 -0.05
N ILE A 10 2.79 4.16 -0.24
CA ILE A 10 2.19 2.93 -0.78
C ILE A 10 0.97 2.52 0.04
N LEU A 11 1.13 2.45 1.36
CA LEU A 11 0.05 2.07 2.28
C LEU A 11 -1.08 3.10 2.28
N GLN A 12 -0.78 4.39 2.26
CA GLN A 12 -1.80 5.44 2.15
C GLN A 12 -2.58 5.33 0.84
N TYR A 13 -1.92 5.13 -0.29
CA TYR A 13 -2.59 5.00 -1.58
C TYR A 13 -3.49 3.77 -1.62
N TYR A 14 -3.01 2.63 -1.10
CA TYR A 14 -3.79 1.41 -1.04
C TYR A 14 -5.05 1.55 -0.18
N PHE A 15 -4.91 1.93 1.09
CA PHE A 15 -6.06 2.05 2.01
C PHE A 15 -7.00 3.22 1.69
N ARG A 16 -6.59 4.14 0.81
CA ARG A 16 -7.46 5.19 0.24
C ARG A 16 -8.20 4.74 -1.03
N GLY A 17 -7.94 3.54 -1.55
CA GLY A 17 -8.51 3.05 -2.82
C GLY A 17 -7.87 3.67 -4.07
N MET A 18 -6.74 4.37 -3.93
CA MET A 18 -6.08 5.04 -5.06
C MET A 18 -5.35 4.05 -5.97
N ILE A 19 -4.97 2.88 -5.45
CA ILE A 19 -4.34 1.82 -6.25
C ILE A 19 -5.31 1.28 -7.30
N ASP A 20 -6.58 1.03 -6.95
CA ASP A 20 -7.59 0.58 -7.91
C ASP A 20 -7.86 1.64 -8.98
N LEU A 21 -7.91 2.92 -8.59
CA LEU A 21 -8.04 4.03 -9.55
C LEU A 21 -6.85 4.10 -10.51
N LYS A 22 -5.63 3.88 -10.01
CA LYS A 22 -4.42 3.84 -10.85
C LYS A 22 -4.44 2.68 -11.83
N ILE A 23 -4.86 1.50 -11.39
CA ILE A 23 -5.00 0.33 -12.28
C ILE A 23 -6.03 0.63 -13.36
N LYS A 24 -7.20 1.17 -13.00
CA LYS A 24 -8.21 1.57 -13.98
C LYS A 24 -7.66 2.58 -14.99
N TYR A 25 -6.86 3.55 -14.56
CA TYR A 25 -6.22 4.49 -15.48
C TYR A 25 -5.19 3.80 -16.41
N LEU A 26 -4.41 2.87 -15.87
CA LEU A 26 -3.45 2.05 -16.62
C LEU A 26 -4.14 1.06 -17.58
N ASP A 27 -5.35 0.60 -17.30
CA ASP A 27 -6.05 -0.30 -18.22
C ASP A 27 -6.66 0.49 -19.40
N ASN A 28 -6.95 1.79 -19.22
CA ASN A 28 -7.66 2.62 -20.21
C ASN A 28 -6.74 3.50 -21.09
N SER A 29 -5.41 3.39 -20.96
CA SER A 29 -4.50 4.24 -21.74
C SER A 29 -3.73 3.45 -22.80
N GLU A 30 -3.60 4.00 -24.00
CA GLU A 30 -2.94 3.35 -25.15
C GLU A 30 -1.42 3.52 -25.19
N ILE A 31 -0.87 4.36 -24.30
CA ILE A 31 0.57 4.68 -24.28
C ILE A 31 1.37 3.45 -23.84
N ASN A 32 2.20 2.87 -24.71
CA ASN A 32 3.03 1.71 -24.38
C ASN A 32 4.52 2.07 -24.38
N ASN A 33 5.08 2.33 -23.20
CA ASN A 33 6.52 2.56 -23.01
C ASN A 33 7.05 1.75 -21.81
N GLU A 34 8.38 1.57 -21.74
CA GLU A 34 9.03 0.78 -20.69
C GLU A 34 8.74 1.31 -19.28
N TYR A 35 8.79 2.63 -19.11
CA TYR A 35 8.46 3.30 -17.84
C TYR A 35 7.04 2.95 -17.33
N ARG A 36 6.08 2.89 -18.25
CA ARG A 36 4.73 2.47 -17.89
C ARG A 36 4.70 1.00 -17.48
N ARG A 37 5.38 0.11 -18.22
CA ARG A 37 5.43 -1.32 -17.89
C ARG A 37 6.03 -1.56 -16.50
N GLU A 38 7.10 -0.85 -16.15
CA GLU A 38 7.67 -0.88 -14.80
C GLU A 38 6.66 -0.37 -13.74
N ASN A 39 6.00 0.76 -13.99
CA ASN A 39 4.97 1.29 -13.07
C ASN A 39 3.75 0.38 -12.93
N GLU A 40 3.29 -0.21 -14.02
CA GLU A 40 2.15 -1.12 -14.01
C GLU A 40 2.48 -2.37 -13.19
N THR A 41 3.66 -2.96 -13.43
CA THR A 41 4.17 -4.09 -12.66
C THR A 41 4.20 -3.75 -11.16
N PHE A 42 4.76 -2.58 -10.81
CA PHE A 42 4.78 -2.09 -9.44
C PHE A 42 3.38 -1.93 -8.83
N ILE A 43 2.47 -1.22 -9.49
CA ILE A 43 1.13 -0.94 -8.97
C ILE A 43 0.32 -2.24 -8.81
N ARG A 44 0.43 -3.19 -9.75
CA ARG A 44 -0.21 -4.51 -9.64
C ARG A 44 0.42 -5.36 -8.51
N ALA A 45 1.73 -5.29 -8.32
CA ALA A 45 2.41 -5.96 -7.20
C ALA A 45 1.97 -5.40 -5.84
N VAL A 46 1.81 -4.07 -5.74
CA VAL A 46 1.22 -3.41 -4.56
C VAL A 46 -0.18 -3.92 -4.29
N LYS A 47 -1.06 -3.93 -5.30
CA LYS A 47 -2.43 -4.42 -5.14
C LYS A 47 -2.45 -5.85 -4.64
N THR A 48 -1.76 -6.75 -5.34
CA THR A 48 -1.75 -8.19 -5.01
C THR A 48 -1.25 -8.43 -3.60
N THR A 49 -0.08 -7.88 -3.25
CA THR A 49 0.54 -8.08 -1.93
C THR A 49 -0.34 -7.58 -0.79
N LEU A 50 -0.99 -6.43 -0.98
CA LEU A 50 -1.82 -5.82 0.05
C LEU A 50 -3.23 -6.39 0.11
N ASP A 51 -3.79 -6.87 -1.01
CA ASP A 51 -5.03 -7.63 -1.04
C ASP A 51 -4.87 -8.97 -0.32
N ASP A 52 -3.76 -9.68 -0.57
CA ASP A 52 -3.42 -10.92 0.14
C ASP A 52 -3.31 -10.70 1.65
N PHE A 53 -2.57 -9.67 2.08
CA PHE A 53 -2.51 -9.30 3.49
C PHE A 53 -3.89 -8.93 4.05
N SER A 54 -4.65 -8.10 3.34
CA SER A 54 -5.96 -7.62 3.79
C SER A 54 -7.01 -8.73 3.85
N SER A 55 -6.88 -9.79 3.04
CA SER A 55 -7.77 -10.95 3.06
C SER A 55 -7.67 -11.75 4.36
N GLN A 56 -6.53 -11.70 5.04
CA GLN A 56 -6.26 -12.40 6.30
C GLN A 56 -6.75 -11.63 7.54
N LEU A 57 -7.16 -10.37 7.37
CA LEU A 57 -7.60 -9.51 8.46
C LEU A 57 -9.08 -9.67 8.76
N THR A 58 -9.44 -9.56 10.03
CA THR A 58 -10.84 -9.35 10.42
C THR A 58 -11.34 -7.97 9.95
N PRO A 59 -12.66 -7.77 9.84
CA PRO A 59 -13.24 -6.47 9.49
C PRO A 59 -12.75 -5.33 10.39
N GLU A 60 -12.59 -5.58 11.69
CA GLU A 60 -12.17 -4.58 12.68
C GLU A 60 -10.71 -4.17 12.47
N LEU A 61 -9.82 -5.13 12.21
CA LEU A 61 -8.41 -4.87 11.88
C LEU A 61 -8.27 -4.12 10.56
N ARG A 62 -9.09 -4.47 9.56
CA ARG A 62 -9.12 -3.75 8.29
C ARG A 62 -9.57 -2.30 8.48
N ALA A 63 -10.63 -2.07 9.27
CA ALA A 63 -11.10 -0.73 9.60
C ALA A 63 -10.07 0.10 10.38
N MET A 64 -9.30 -0.53 11.27
CA MET A 64 -8.15 0.10 11.93
C MET A 64 -7.12 0.60 10.92
N TYR A 65 -6.73 -0.24 9.94
CA TYR A 65 -5.76 0.17 8.94
C TYR A 65 -6.27 1.30 8.02
N VAL A 66 -7.55 1.25 7.64
CA VAL A 66 -8.19 2.36 6.93
C VAL A 66 -8.11 3.64 7.77
N SER A 67 -8.49 3.59 9.04
CA SER A 67 -8.40 4.74 9.96
C SER A 67 -6.96 5.27 10.08
N LYS A 68 -5.97 4.37 10.19
CA LYS A 68 -4.55 4.74 10.25
C LYS A 68 -4.10 5.49 9.00
N TYR A 69 -4.37 4.95 7.82
CA TYR A 69 -3.74 5.41 6.58
C TYR A 69 -4.59 6.43 5.80
N LYS A 70 -5.91 6.40 5.97
CA LYS A 70 -6.83 7.41 5.41
C LYS A 70 -6.95 8.62 6.32
N GLU A 71 -7.25 8.41 7.61
CA GLU A 71 -7.54 9.47 8.58
C GLU A 71 -6.32 9.90 9.42
N ASN A 72 -5.19 9.22 9.25
CA ASN A 72 -3.93 9.49 9.96
C ASN A 72 -3.98 9.27 11.48
N LYS A 73 -4.95 8.50 11.99
CA LYS A 73 -5.05 8.16 13.42
C LYS A 73 -3.83 7.36 13.90
N PRO A 74 -3.31 7.58 15.11
CA PRO A 74 -2.21 6.78 15.65
C PRO A 74 -2.65 5.37 16.03
N PHE A 75 -1.74 4.38 15.95
CA PHE A 75 -2.07 2.99 16.30
C PHE A 75 -2.43 2.80 17.78
N ILE A 76 -1.94 3.69 18.65
CA ILE A 76 -2.18 3.63 20.09
C ILE A 76 -3.66 3.67 20.45
N GLU A 77 -4.49 4.32 19.63
CA GLU A 77 -5.94 4.41 19.83
C GLU A 77 -6.66 3.05 19.66
N PHE A 78 -6.01 2.07 19.04
CA PHE A 78 -6.61 0.75 18.75
C PHE A 78 -6.05 -0.37 19.63
N TYR A 79 -5.01 -0.09 20.42
CA TYR A 79 -4.36 -1.06 21.29
C TYR A 79 -5.30 -1.54 22.38
N ASN A 80 -5.45 -2.87 22.48
CA ASN A 80 -6.37 -3.56 23.40
C ASN A 80 -7.86 -3.19 23.20
N VAL A 81 -8.19 -2.47 22.13
CA VAL A 81 -9.57 -2.17 21.70
C VAL A 81 -9.94 -3.08 20.52
N VAL A 82 -9.13 -3.05 19.46
CA VAL A 82 -9.34 -3.86 18.25
C VAL A 82 -8.67 -5.22 18.39
N ALA A 83 -7.48 -5.26 18.97
CA ALA A 83 -6.72 -6.48 19.25
C ALA A 83 -5.64 -6.21 20.29
N PRO A 84 -5.03 -7.25 20.90
CA PRO A 84 -3.89 -7.07 21.80
C PRO A 84 -2.75 -6.29 21.14
N THR A 85 -2.10 -5.39 21.88
CA THR A 85 -1.02 -4.53 21.37
C THR A 85 0.07 -5.31 20.64
N GLY A 86 0.54 -6.41 21.22
CA GLY A 86 1.59 -7.24 20.62
C GLY A 86 1.19 -7.82 19.26
N TYR A 87 -0.08 -8.16 19.09
CA TYR A 87 -0.62 -8.65 17.82
C TYR A 87 -0.66 -7.55 16.75
N ILE A 88 -1.12 -6.35 17.10
CA ILE A 88 -1.14 -5.19 16.20
C ILE A 88 0.29 -4.82 15.77
N MET A 89 1.25 -4.82 16.71
CA MET A 89 2.65 -4.58 16.40
C MET A 89 3.24 -5.63 15.46
N ALA A 90 2.92 -6.91 15.66
CA ALA A 90 3.36 -7.99 14.77
C ALA A 90 2.80 -7.83 13.35
N LEU A 91 1.50 -7.55 13.22
CA LEU A 91 0.86 -7.28 11.92
C LEU A 91 1.48 -6.06 11.23
N ASN A 92 1.73 -4.98 11.97
CA ASN A 92 2.37 -3.77 11.43
C ASN A 92 3.79 -4.05 10.93
N LYS A 93 4.54 -4.89 11.65
CA LYS A 93 5.87 -5.32 11.22
C LYS A 93 5.78 -6.16 9.95
N GLN A 94 4.87 -7.12 9.88
CA GLN A 94 4.63 -7.95 8.70
C GLN A 94 4.25 -7.09 7.49
N LEU A 95 3.30 -6.17 7.65
CA LEU A 95 2.86 -5.24 6.60
C LEU A 95 4.02 -4.42 6.04
N ASN A 96 4.84 -3.83 6.92
CA ASN A 96 6.01 -3.06 6.48
C ASN A 96 7.04 -3.93 5.77
N GLN A 97 7.26 -5.17 6.21
CA GLN A 97 8.16 -6.11 5.54
C GLN A 97 7.65 -6.50 4.15
N LEU A 98 6.34 -6.74 4.01
CA LEU A 98 5.71 -7.04 2.72
C LEU A 98 5.92 -5.89 1.75
N VAL A 99 5.57 -4.66 2.15
CA VAL A 99 5.74 -3.47 1.30
C VAL A 99 7.20 -3.22 0.96
N ASN A 100 8.12 -3.46 1.89
CA ASN A 100 9.53 -3.22 1.64
C ASN A 100 10.12 -4.11 0.54
N LYS A 101 9.57 -5.33 0.37
CA LYS A 101 9.98 -6.29 -0.65
C LYS A 101 9.45 -5.99 -2.05
N ILE A 102 8.51 -5.07 -2.17
CA ILE A 102 7.96 -4.68 -3.48
C ILE A 102 9.04 -3.89 -4.23
N GLU A 103 9.42 -4.38 -5.40
CA GLU A 103 10.36 -3.71 -6.29
C GLU A 103 9.76 -2.38 -6.77
N ARG A 104 10.49 -1.28 -6.57
CA ARG A 104 10.04 0.07 -6.92
C ARG A 104 10.46 0.39 -8.35
N PRO A 105 9.64 1.12 -9.12
CA PRO A 105 10.00 1.54 -10.46
C PRO A 105 11.24 2.42 -10.40
N LYS A 106 12.10 2.35 -11.42
CA LYS A 106 13.32 3.15 -11.45
C LYS A 106 12.96 4.62 -11.45
N GLU A 107 13.68 5.42 -10.66
CA GLU A 107 13.50 6.87 -10.68
C GLU A 107 13.74 7.40 -12.09
N ARG A 108 12.88 8.32 -12.52
CA ARG A 108 13.24 9.23 -13.60
C ARG A 108 14.36 10.13 -13.09
N LEU A 109 15.60 9.76 -13.42
CA LEU A 109 16.67 10.74 -13.63
C LEU A 109 16.24 11.56 -14.85
N TYR A 110 15.51 12.64 -14.62
CA TYR A 110 15.43 13.66 -15.65
C TYR A 110 16.77 14.39 -15.69
N ALA A 111 17.50 14.12 -16.78
CA ALA A 111 18.34 15.12 -17.46
C ALA A 111 17.44 16.19 -18.10
#